data_AF-A0A170VZ67-F1
#
_entry.id   AF-A0A170VZ67-F1
#
_cell.length_a   1.000
_cell.length_b   1.000
_cell.length_c   1.000
_cell.angle_alpha   90.00
_cell.angle_beta   90.00
_cell.angle_gamma   90.00
#
_symmetry.space_group_name_H-M   'P 1'
#
loop_
_entity.id
_entity.type
_entity.pdbx_description
1 polymer ?
#
loop_
_entity_poly.entity_id
_entity_poly.type
_entity_poly.pdbx_seq_one_letter_code
_entity_poly.pdbx_strand_id
1 'polypeptide(L)'
;VTGMMNISSFDRLSPVDMHQATPVTPPQQRPIDSMFDTSDKMLEKFIQQDGMFPQLIDKMRITCESGGTASGLDDLDYPCPTDLPSLMNIIQLKIVNKIPIPPEILEQCGNMIGEVEMGLFTAISRAWLVFNSDIYMWNYETGGDIAYFDSLNDTISAVGMVVPKRDV
;
A
#
# COMPACT_ATOMS: atom_id res chain seq x y z
N VAL A 1 26.31 81.90 -0.46
CA VAL A 1 25.24 82.71 0.16
C VAL A 1 24.76 83.71 -0.88
N THR A 2 23.44 83.88 -0.98
CA THR A 2 22.67 84.71 -1.94
C THR A 2 22.53 84.07 -3.33
N GLY A 3 21.39 83.58 -3.82
CA GLY A 3 20.00 83.69 -3.36
C GLY A 3 19.15 84.37 -4.43
N MET A 4 18.44 83.54 -5.22
CA MET A 4 17.23 83.83 -6.02
C MET A 4 17.37 84.71 -7.28
N MET A 5 17.09 84.10 -8.44
CA MET A 5 16.69 84.79 -9.67
C MET A 5 15.33 84.27 -10.18
N ASN A 6 14.46 85.25 -10.42
CA ASN A 6 13.35 85.35 -11.37
C ASN A 6 12.16 84.38 -11.31
N ILE A 7 11.06 84.95 -10.79
CA ILE A 7 9.68 84.58 -11.09
C ILE A 7 9.13 85.55 -12.15
N SER A 8 8.23 85.03 -13.00
CA SER A 8 7.36 85.68 -14.00
C SER A 8 7.80 85.66 -15.47
N SER A 9 7.29 84.67 -16.21
CA SER A 9 6.81 84.86 -17.58
C SER A 9 5.99 83.68 -18.12
N PHE A 10 4.85 84.05 -18.71
CA PHE A 10 4.23 83.52 -19.93
C PHE A 10 3.38 82.23 -19.93
N ASP A 11 2.11 82.46 -20.31
CA ASP A 11 1.31 81.76 -21.32
C ASP A 11 0.76 80.33 -21.11
N ARG A 12 -0.50 80.31 -20.65
CA ARG A 12 -1.70 79.82 -21.37
C ARG A 12 -1.45 78.90 -22.58
N LEU A 13 -1.76 77.61 -22.44
CA LEU A 13 -2.26 76.75 -23.53
C LEU A 13 -3.32 75.77 -23.02
N SER A 14 -4.48 75.80 -23.66
CA SER A 14 -5.60 74.85 -23.56
C SER A 14 -5.46 73.75 -24.62
N PRO A 15 -5.81 72.50 -24.31
CA PRO A 15 -6.40 71.62 -25.34
C PRO A 15 -7.49 70.69 -24.73
N VAL A 16 -8.73 70.66 -25.24
CA VAL A 16 -9.18 69.77 -26.33
C VAL A 16 -8.48 68.41 -26.30
N ASP A 17 -9.17 67.37 -25.82
CA ASP A 17 -9.10 65.97 -26.30
C ASP A 17 -9.75 65.03 -25.27
N MET A 18 -11.07 65.16 -25.11
CA MET A 18 -11.90 64.05 -24.65
C MET A 18 -12.41 63.34 -25.91
N HIS A 19 -12.48 62.00 -25.87
CA HIS A 19 -12.97 61.05 -26.89
C HIS A 19 -11.90 60.28 -27.68
N GLN A 20 -11.09 59.50 -26.96
CA GLN A 20 -10.67 58.18 -27.47
C GLN A 20 -10.48 57.20 -26.31
N ALA A 21 -11.58 56.60 -25.84
CA ALA A 21 -11.53 55.46 -24.96
C ALA A 21 -11.40 54.20 -25.83
N THR A 22 -10.21 53.60 -25.85
CA THR A 22 -10.01 52.25 -26.38
C THR A 22 -10.75 51.24 -25.50
N PRO A 23 -11.36 50.17 -26.06
CA PRO A 23 -11.99 49.16 -25.25
C PRO A 23 -10.92 48.37 -24.49
N VAL A 24 -11.01 48.41 -23.16
CA VAL A 24 -10.24 47.53 -22.27
C VAL A 24 -10.71 46.10 -22.46
N THR A 25 -9.92 45.30 -23.15
CA THR A 25 -10.10 43.84 -23.25
C THR A 25 -10.09 43.25 -21.84
N PRO A 26 -11.02 42.35 -21.47
CA PRO A 26 -10.99 41.68 -20.17
C PRO A 26 -9.65 40.94 -19.98
N PRO A 27 -9.15 40.82 -18.74
CA PRO A 27 -7.96 40.01 -18.49
C PRO A 27 -8.25 38.59 -18.96
N GLN A 28 -7.43 38.09 -19.89
CA GLN A 28 -7.50 36.70 -20.33
C GLN A 28 -7.43 35.80 -19.09
N GLN A 29 -8.49 35.02 -18.87
CA GLN A 29 -8.48 33.96 -17.87
C GLN A 29 -7.26 33.08 -18.15
N ARG A 30 -6.39 33.00 -17.15
CA ARG A 30 -5.07 32.37 -17.23
C ARG A 30 -5.20 30.89 -17.64
N PRO A 31 -4.15 30.27 -18.21
CA PRO A 31 -4.10 28.84 -18.61
C PRO A 31 -4.33 27.80 -17.50
N ILE A 32 -4.77 28.21 -16.31
CA ILE A 32 -4.89 27.41 -15.11
C ILE A 32 -6.01 26.38 -15.26
N ASP A 33 -7.16 26.78 -15.83
CA ASP A 33 -8.29 25.87 -16.07
C ASP A 33 -7.92 24.78 -17.09
N SER A 34 -7.15 25.14 -18.12
CA SER A 34 -6.64 24.19 -19.11
C SER A 34 -5.64 23.18 -18.53
N MET A 35 -4.94 23.55 -17.46
CA MET A 35 -3.98 22.69 -16.79
C MET A 35 -4.69 21.64 -15.94
N PHE A 36 -5.75 22.03 -15.22
CA PHE A 36 -6.60 21.11 -14.45
C PHE A 36 -7.37 20.14 -15.36
N ASP A 37 -7.98 20.64 -16.45
CA ASP A 37 -8.64 19.78 -17.44
C ASP A 37 -7.68 18.75 -18.05
N THR A 38 -6.42 19.15 -18.24
CA THR A 38 -5.38 18.27 -18.78
C THR A 38 -4.97 17.22 -17.74
N SER A 39 -4.81 17.59 -16.47
CA SER A 39 -4.51 16.62 -15.41
C SER A 39 -5.65 15.63 -15.18
N ASP A 40 -6.90 16.08 -15.26
CA ASP A 40 -8.08 15.20 -15.09
C ASP A 40 -8.14 14.15 -16.21
N LYS A 41 -7.92 14.58 -17.46
CA LYS A 41 -7.82 13.66 -18.60
C LYS A 41 -6.64 12.70 -18.48
N MET A 42 -5.51 13.15 -17.95
CA MET A 42 -4.35 12.27 -17.73
C MET A 42 -4.65 11.25 -16.63
N LEU A 43 -5.26 11.65 -15.52
CA LEU A 43 -5.64 10.76 -14.43
C LEU A 43 -6.63 9.68 -14.92
N GLU A 44 -7.69 10.10 -15.62
CA GLU A 44 -8.68 9.18 -16.20
C GLU A 44 -8.02 8.20 -17.17
N LYS A 45 -7.10 8.68 -18.02
CA LYS A 45 -6.33 7.83 -18.93
C LYS A 45 -5.53 6.79 -18.15
N PHE A 46 -4.82 7.16 -17.09
CA PHE A 46 -4.00 6.21 -16.32
C PHE A 46 -4.85 5.21 -15.52
N ILE A 47 -5.97 5.64 -14.94
CA ILE A 47 -6.93 4.73 -14.29
C ILE A 47 -7.47 3.73 -15.30
N GLN A 48 -7.84 4.19 -16.50
CA GLN A 48 -8.31 3.31 -17.57
C GLN A 48 -7.20 2.32 -17.97
N GLN A 49 -5.96 2.79 -18.13
CA GLN A 49 -4.82 1.93 -18.47
C GLN A 49 -4.54 0.87 -17.38
N ASP A 50 -4.60 1.26 -16.11
CA ASP A 50 -4.41 0.34 -14.97
C ASP A 50 -5.57 -0.68 -14.88
N GLY A 51 -6.80 -0.24 -15.15
CA GLY A 51 -7.97 -1.12 -15.24
C GLY A 51 -7.91 -2.12 -16.39
N MET A 52 -7.08 -1.86 -17.41
CA MET A 52 -6.83 -2.77 -18.54
C MET A 52 -5.56 -3.63 -18.37
N PHE A 53 -4.98 -3.69 -17.17
CA PHE A 53 -3.82 -4.55 -16.94
C PHE A 53 -4.19 -6.03 -17.21
N PRO A 54 -3.41 -6.75 -18.05
CA PRO A 54 -3.71 -8.14 -18.38
C PRO A 54 -3.78 -9.02 -17.14
N GLN A 55 -4.68 -10.00 -17.13
CA GLN A 55 -4.76 -10.92 -16.00
C GLN A 55 -3.50 -11.77 -15.91
N LEU A 56 -3.21 -12.28 -14.71
CA LEU A 56 -2.03 -13.12 -14.50
C LEU A 56 -2.04 -14.35 -15.41
N ILE A 57 -3.20 -14.98 -15.60
CA ILE A 57 -3.36 -16.15 -16.48
C ILE A 57 -2.98 -15.83 -17.94
N ASP A 58 -3.38 -14.66 -18.45
CA ASP A 58 -3.07 -14.21 -19.81
C ASP A 58 -1.57 -14.00 -20.00
N LYS A 59 -0.90 -13.46 -18.97
CA LYS A 59 0.55 -13.25 -18.97
C LYS A 59 1.32 -14.56 -18.90
N MET A 60 0.84 -15.49 -18.09
CA MET A 60 1.48 -16.78 -17.90
C MET A 60 1.31 -17.70 -19.11
N ARG A 61 0.32 -17.42 -19.98
CA ARG A 61 -0.01 -18.25 -21.17
C ARG A 61 -0.27 -19.71 -20.81
N ILE A 62 -0.69 -19.98 -19.57
CA ILE A 62 -1.06 -21.31 -19.10
C ILE A 62 -2.49 -21.56 -19.57
N THR A 63 -2.67 -22.53 -20.46
CA THR A 63 -3.99 -23.01 -20.86
C THR A 63 -4.17 -24.45 -20.38
N CYS A 64 -5.40 -24.92 -20.21
CA CYS A 64 -5.66 -26.33 -19.90
C CYS A 64 -5.08 -27.28 -20.99
N GLU A 65 -4.86 -26.74 -22.20
CA GLU A 65 -4.37 -27.44 -23.38
C GLU A 65 -2.84 -27.37 -23.52
N SER A 66 -2.17 -26.45 -22.83
CA SER A 66 -0.72 -26.23 -22.93
C SER A 66 0.11 -27.30 -22.20
N GLY A 67 -0.54 -28.23 -21.50
CA GLY A 67 0.13 -29.22 -20.66
C GLY A 67 0.78 -28.58 -19.42
N GLY A 68 1.62 -29.35 -18.73
CA GLY A 68 2.32 -28.87 -17.54
C GLY A 68 3.41 -27.86 -17.90
N THR A 69 3.40 -26.69 -17.27
CA THR A 69 4.51 -25.75 -17.31
C THR A 69 5.48 -26.05 -16.17
N ALA A 70 6.78 -26.01 -16.45
CA ALA A 70 7.83 -26.14 -15.44
C ALA A 70 8.76 -24.92 -15.50
N SER A 71 9.18 -24.46 -14.34
CA SER A 71 10.17 -23.41 -14.13
C SER A 71 11.15 -23.89 -13.06
N GLY A 72 12.37 -23.35 -13.03
CA GLY A 72 13.40 -23.88 -12.12
C GLY A 72 13.97 -25.21 -12.57
N LEU A 73 14.14 -25.40 -13.88
CA LEU A 73 14.78 -26.60 -14.39
C LEU A 73 16.31 -26.53 -14.23
N ASP A 74 16.84 -25.32 -14.02
CA ASP A 74 18.22 -25.04 -13.70
C ASP A 74 18.33 -24.40 -12.31
N ASP A 75 19.39 -24.74 -11.55
CA ASP A 75 19.64 -24.16 -10.22
C ASP A 75 19.84 -22.64 -10.27
N LEU A 76 20.17 -22.09 -11.45
CA LEU A 76 20.35 -20.65 -11.68
C LEU A 76 19.05 -19.91 -12.03
N ASP A 77 17.94 -20.60 -12.28
CA ASP A 77 16.64 -19.97 -12.61
C ASP A 77 16.03 -19.24 -11.40
N TYR A 78 16.42 -19.64 -10.19
CA TYR A 78 15.97 -19.05 -8.92
C TYR A 78 17.17 -18.64 -8.05
N PRO A 79 17.95 -17.62 -8.47
CA PRO A 79 19.12 -17.20 -7.72
C PRO A 79 18.70 -16.70 -6.33
N CYS A 80 19.33 -17.23 -5.28
CA CYS A 80 19.14 -16.72 -3.94
C CYS A 80 19.66 -15.27 -3.88
N PRO A 81 18.87 -14.28 -3.46
CA PRO A 81 19.32 -12.90 -3.43
C PRO A 81 20.52 -12.65 -2.50
N THR A 82 20.76 -13.55 -1.55
CA THR A 82 21.93 -13.52 -0.67
C THR A 82 23.24 -13.79 -1.43
N ASP A 83 23.18 -14.58 -2.50
CA ASP A 83 24.35 -15.04 -3.24
C ASP A 83 24.76 -14.07 -4.37
N LEU A 84 23.88 -13.11 -4.72
CA LEU A 84 24.14 -12.17 -5.80
C LEU A 84 23.71 -10.73 -5.44
N PRO A 85 24.65 -9.86 -5.02
CA PRO A 85 24.36 -8.48 -4.62
C PRO A 85 23.68 -7.62 -5.70
N SER A 86 23.87 -7.95 -6.98
CA SER A 86 23.24 -7.22 -8.10
C SER A 86 21.72 -7.45 -8.20
N LEU A 87 21.19 -8.50 -7.56
CA LEU A 87 19.76 -8.83 -7.57
C LEU A 87 18.99 -8.22 -6.39
N MET A 88 19.64 -7.43 -5.53
CA MET A 88 18.96 -6.78 -4.41
C MET A 88 17.78 -5.90 -4.83
N ASN A 89 17.83 -5.32 -6.04
CA ASN A 89 16.76 -4.48 -6.58
C ASN A 89 15.55 -5.25 -7.13
N ILE A 90 15.64 -6.59 -7.25
CA ILE A 90 14.53 -7.44 -7.69
C ILE A 90 13.94 -8.29 -6.56
N ILE A 91 14.43 -8.14 -5.32
CA ILE A 91 13.88 -8.83 -4.15
C ILE A 91 12.45 -8.36 -3.91
N GLN A 92 11.49 -9.27 -4.05
CA GLN A 92 10.07 -8.98 -3.86
C GLN A 92 9.61 -9.15 -2.41
N LEU A 93 10.34 -9.94 -1.61
CA LEU A 93 9.98 -10.26 -0.24
C LEU A 93 11.09 -9.89 0.73
N LYS A 94 10.70 -9.24 1.83
CA LYS A 94 11.62 -8.89 2.92
C LYS A 94 10.99 -9.32 4.24
N ILE A 95 11.77 -9.95 5.10
CA ILE A 95 11.37 -10.21 6.48
C ILE A 95 11.32 -8.86 7.21
N VAL A 96 10.13 -8.43 7.60
CA VAL A 96 9.92 -7.18 8.34
C VAL A 96 10.05 -7.41 9.84
N ASN A 97 9.53 -8.54 10.34
CA ASN A 97 9.51 -8.85 11.76
C ASN A 97 9.67 -10.35 12.01
N LYS A 98 10.20 -10.70 13.19
CA LYS A 98 10.30 -12.07 13.71
C LYS A 98 9.85 -12.07 15.16
N ILE A 99 8.63 -12.54 15.40
CA ILE A 99 8.08 -12.67 16.75
C ILE A 99 8.18 -14.13 17.19
N PRO A 100 8.86 -14.43 18.31
CA PRO A 100 8.93 -15.79 18.83
C PRO A 100 7.59 -16.22 19.42
N ILE A 101 7.41 -17.53 19.60
CA ILE A 101 6.30 -18.07 20.40
C ILE A 101 6.45 -17.53 21.83
N PRO A 102 5.36 -17.07 22.47
CA PRO A 102 5.42 -16.55 23.83
C PRO A 102 6.02 -17.58 24.81
N PRO A 103 6.95 -17.15 25.69
CA PRO A 103 7.61 -18.06 26.63
C PRO A 103 6.62 -18.77 27.56
N GLU A 104 5.51 -18.14 27.90
CA GLU A 104 4.46 -18.71 28.75
C GLU A 104 3.87 -19.99 28.14
N ILE A 105 3.73 -20.03 26.82
CA ILE A 105 3.25 -21.22 26.08
C ILE A 105 4.38 -22.25 26.00
N LEU A 106 5.61 -21.81 25.76
CA LEU A 106 6.77 -22.70 25.62
C LEU A 106 7.08 -23.45 26.93
N GLU A 107 6.90 -22.81 28.08
CA GLU A 107 7.08 -23.44 29.40
C GLU A 107 6.06 -24.56 29.65
N GLN A 108 4.82 -24.37 29.19
CA GLN A 108 3.78 -25.41 29.28
C GLN A 108 4.09 -26.57 28.32
N CYS A 109 4.48 -26.26 27.08
CA CYS A 109 4.91 -27.25 26.09
C CYS A 109 6.18 -28.01 26.50
N GLY A 110 7.12 -27.37 27.21
CA GLY A 110 8.40 -27.97 27.59
C GLY A 110 8.28 -29.11 28.60
N ASN A 111 7.18 -29.15 29.36
CA ASN A 111 6.86 -30.22 30.29
C ASN A 111 5.97 -31.30 29.67
N MET A 112 5.55 -31.11 28.42
CA MET A 112 4.50 -31.86 27.75
C MET A 112 5.09 -32.70 26.62
N ILE A 113 4.75 -34.00 26.59
CA ILE A 113 5.20 -34.96 25.56
C ILE A 113 4.01 -35.24 24.65
N GLY A 114 4.07 -34.86 23.37
CA GLY A 114 3.00 -35.14 22.40
C GLY A 114 3.13 -34.42 21.07
N GLU A 115 2.19 -34.69 20.16
CA GLU A 115 2.05 -34.00 18.89
C GLU A 115 1.45 -32.60 19.11
N VAL A 116 2.01 -31.60 18.44
CA VAL A 116 1.55 -30.21 18.51
C VAL A 116 1.06 -29.83 17.13
N GLU A 117 -0.17 -29.32 17.07
CA GLU A 117 -0.69 -28.66 15.89
C GLU A 117 -0.65 -27.15 16.08
N MET A 118 -0.35 -26.39 15.03
CA MET A 118 -0.32 -24.94 15.08
C MET A 118 -0.70 -24.32 13.75
N GLY A 119 -1.17 -23.08 13.80
CA GLY A 119 -1.55 -22.34 12.61
C GLY A 119 -1.86 -20.88 12.90
N LEU A 120 -2.41 -20.21 11.89
CA LEU A 120 -2.70 -18.78 11.93
C LEU A 120 -4.15 -18.51 11.56
N PHE A 121 -4.75 -17.57 12.29
CA PHE A 121 -5.97 -16.86 11.91
C PHE A 121 -5.60 -15.44 11.52
N THR A 122 -5.19 -15.28 10.26
CA THR A 122 -4.72 -14.00 9.71
C THR A 122 -5.78 -12.92 9.72
N ALA A 123 -7.07 -13.27 9.66
CA ALA A 123 -8.16 -12.28 9.69
C ALA A 123 -8.31 -11.56 11.04
N ILE A 124 -7.74 -12.10 12.13
CA ILE A 124 -7.80 -11.53 13.48
C ILE A 124 -6.41 -11.33 14.11
N SER A 125 -5.36 -11.42 13.30
CA SER A 125 -3.95 -11.34 13.73
C SER A 125 -3.60 -12.30 14.89
N ARG A 126 -4.15 -13.52 14.87
CA ARG A 126 -3.88 -14.55 15.90
C ARG A 126 -3.13 -15.74 15.35
N ALA A 127 -2.21 -16.25 16.16
CA ALA A 127 -1.65 -17.58 16.02
C ALA A 127 -2.29 -18.49 17.06
N TRP A 128 -2.38 -19.78 16.74
CA TRP A 128 -2.90 -20.78 17.65
C TRP A 128 -1.97 -21.99 17.72
N LEU A 129 -2.00 -22.65 18.87
CA LEU A 129 -1.27 -23.88 19.16
C LEU A 129 -2.21 -24.80 19.93
N VAL A 130 -2.28 -26.04 19.50
CA VAL A 130 -3.06 -27.11 20.12
C VAL A 130 -2.12 -28.13 20.71
N PHE A 131 -2.42 -28.55 21.93
CA PHE A 131 -1.79 -29.68 22.57
C PHE A 131 -2.86 -30.56 23.23
N ASN A 132 -3.04 -31.78 22.72
CA ASN A 132 -4.12 -32.68 23.13
C ASN A 132 -5.50 -31.98 23.07
N SER A 133 -6.10 -31.69 24.21
CA SER A 133 -7.40 -31.02 24.38
C SER A 133 -7.31 -29.50 24.52
N ASP A 134 -6.11 -28.98 24.72
CA ASP A 134 -5.90 -27.59 25.10
C ASP A 134 -5.53 -26.76 23.87
N ILE A 135 -6.11 -25.57 23.77
CA ILE A 135 -5.79 -24.62 22.70
C ILE A 135 -5.31 -23.30 23.29
N TYR A 136 -4.18 -22.82 22.76
CA TYR A 136 -3.57 -21.53 23.04
C TYR A 136 -3.74 -20.62 21.83
N MET A 137 -3.96 -19.34 22.07
CA MET A 137 -4.08 -18.34 21.03
C MET A 137 -3.41 -17.04 21.48
N TRP A 138 -2.62 -16.41 20.62
CA TRP A 138 -1.91 -15.16 20.94
C TRP A 138 -1.85 -14.25 19.72
N ASN A 139 -1.57 -12.97 19.94
CA ASN A 139 -1.32 -12.02 18.86
C ASN A 139 0.09 -12.27 18.26
N TYR A 140 0.18 -12.66 16.98
CA TYR A 140 1.48 -12.94 16.35
C TYR A 140 2.27 -11.68 15.95
N GLU A 141 1.65 -10.49 15.98
CA GLU A 141 2.29 -9.22 15.67
C GLU A 141 3.06 -8.68 16.88
N THR A 142 2.55 -8.92 18.10
CA THR A 142 3.14 -8.43 19.35
C THR A 142 3.72 -9.52 20.24
N GLY A 143 3.28 -10.78 20.08
CA GLY A 143 3.60 -11.88 20.99
C GLY A 143 2.81 -11.84 22.31
N GLY A 144 1.84 -10.93 22.45
CA GLY A 144 1.04 -10.76 23.66
C GLY A 144 -0.42 -11.22 23.52
N ASP A 145 -1.23 -10.87 24.52
CA ASP A 145 -2.68 -11.16 24.57
C ASP A 145 -2.95 -12.66 24.36
N ILE A 146 -2.32 -13.44 25.23
CA ILE A 146 -2.40 -14.90 25.28
C ILE A 146 -3.74 -15.28 25.91
N ALA A 147 -4.50 -16.10 25.20
CA ALA A 147 -5.69 -16.76 25.68
C ALA A 147 -5.49 -18.28 25.59
N TYR A 148 -6.12 -19.02 26.48
CA TYR A 148 -6.12 -20.48 26.44
C TYR A 148 -7.52 -21.02 26.76
N PHE A 149 -7.79 -22.24 26.30
CA PHE A 149 -9.01 -22.97 26.60
C PHE A 149 -8.66 -24.44 26.85
N ASP A 150 -9.05 -24.95 28.02
CA ASP A 150 -8.67 -26.25 28.60
C ASP A 150 -9.89 -27.12 28.97
N SER A 151 -11.09 -26.72 28.53
CA SER A 151 -12.34 -27.35 28.96
C SER A 151 -12.81 -28.49 28.04
N LEU A 152 -11.99 -28.92 27.09
CA LEU A 152 -12.30 -30.08 26.25
C LEU A 152 -11.81 -31.36 26.94
N ASN A 153 -12.61 -32.41 26.87
CA ASN A 153 -12.22 -33.73 27.41
C ASN A 153 -11.46 -34.58 26.38
N ASP A 154 -11.67 -34.30 25.10
CA ASP A 154 -11.11 -35.06 23.98
C ASP A 154 -10.05 -34.25 23.24
N THR A 155 -9.14 -34.95 22.57
CA THR A 155 -8.10 -34.34 21.75
C THR A 155 -8.70 -33.55 20.58
N ILE A 156 -8.22 -32.33 20.39
CA ILE A 156 -8.51 -31.49 19.23
C ILE A 156 -7.76 -32.04 18.02
N SER A 157 -8.48 -32.34 16.94
CA SER A 157 -7.91 -32.85 15.67
C SER A 157 -7.91 -31.83 14.53
N ALA A 158 -8.62 -30.72 14.69
CA ALA A 158 -8.66 -29.64 13.72
C ALA A 158 -9.21 -28.36 14.37
N VAL A 159 -8.69 -27.22 13.91
CA VAL A 159 -9.19 -25.89 14.29
C VAL A 159 -9.48 -25.10 13.03
N GLY A 160 -10.64 -24.46 12.98
CA GLY A 160 -11.06 -23.64 11.83
C GLY A 160 -11.80 -22.39 12.28
N MET A 161 -11.43 -21.26 11.69
CA MET A 161 -12.16 -20.00 11.85
C MET A 161 -13.15 -19.85 10.71
N VAL A 162 -14.42 -19.62 11.04
CA VAL A 162 -15.51 -19.52 10.07
C VAL A 162 -16.29 -18.24 10.27
N VAL A 163 -16.88 -17.73 9.20
CA VAL A 163 -17.84 -16.64 9.27
C VAL A 163 -19.17 -17.20 9.80
N PRO A 164 -19.79 -16.58 10.81
CA PRO A 164 -21.07 -17.03 11.33
C PRO A 164 -22.15 -16.95 10.25
N LYS A 165 -23.18 -17.80 10.36
CA LYS A 165 -24.35 -17.71 9.48
C LYS A 165 -25.05 -16.38 9.73
N ARG A 166 -25.52 -15.75 8.66
CA ARG A 166 -26.42 -14.59 8.81
C ARG A 166 -27.65 -15.07 9.57
N ASP A 167 -28.06 -14.30 10.58
CA ASP A 167 -29.29 -14.50 11.36
C ASP A 167 -29.31 -15.67 12.36
N VAL A 168 -28.14 -16.14 12.83
CA VAL A 168 -27.99 -17.03 13.99
C VAL A 168 -27.00 -16.43 14.99
#